data_AF-A0A1F8HCR3-F1
#
_entry.id   AF-A0A1F8HCR3-F1
#
_cell.length_a   1.000
_cell.length_b   1.000
_cell.length_c   1.000
_cell.angle_alpha   90.00
_cell.angle_beta   90.00
_cell.angle_gamma   90.00
#
_symmetry.space_group_name_H-M   'P 1'
#
loop_
_entity.id
_entity.type
_entity.pdbx_description
1 polymer ?
#
loop_
_entity_poly.entity_id
_entity_poly.type
_entity_poly.pdbx_seq_one_letter_code
_entity_poly.pdbx_strand_id
1 'polypeptide(L)'
;MLELGEHTIRAHQEIGAYAAGFVDLLICVGARAKFIAEAASKMMPKENIHIFEISDDAKEAVRSLVKPRDLILVKGSQGIRMEKIVATLLADPSHASQLLARQSKKWLANLSSGSMAPKNS
;
A
#
# COMPACT_ATOMS: atom_id res chain seq x y z
N MET A 1 1.04 -8.65 2.53
CA MET A 1 0.43 -9.97 2.22
C MET A 1 0.12 -10.63 3.55
N LEU A 2 -1.15 -10.88 3.86
CA LEU A 2 -1.54 -11.23 5.24
C LEU A 2 -1.58 -12.75 5.52
N GLU A 3 -1.80 -13.58 4.50
CA GLU A 3 -2.16 -15.01 4.62
C GLU A 3 -1.07 -15.98 4.15
N LEU A 4 0.22 -15.65 4.33
CA LEU A 4 1.33 -16.50 3.87
C LEU A 4 1.97 -17.36 4.97
N GLY A 5 1.45 -17.32 6.20
CA GLY A 5 2.00 -18.08 7.33
C GLY A 5 3.50 -17.81 7.52
N GLU A 6 4.29 -18.87 7.71
CA GLU A 6 5.74 -18.81 7.91
C GLU A 6 6.50 -18.23 6.71
N HIS A 7 5.95 -18.29 5.50
CA HIS A 7 6.58 -17.75 4.29
C HIS A 7 6.40 -16.23 4.15
N THR A 8 5.69 -15.59 5.08
CA THR A 8 5.39 -14.16 5.04
C THR A 8 6.65 -13.33 4.85
N ILE A 9 7.69 -13.50 5.69
CA ILE A 9 8.88 -12.63 5.65
C ILE A 9 9.61 -12.79 4.32
N ARG A 10 9.91 -14.04 3.94
CA ARG A 10 10.62 -14.36 2.69
C ARG A 10 9.90 -13.79 1.47
N ALA A 11 8.59 -13.97 1.37
CA ALA A 11 7.82 -13.43 0.24
C ALA A 11 7.83 -11.90 0.20
N HIS A 12 7.81 -11.20 1.35
CA HIS A 12 7.93 -9.73 1.38
C HIS A 12 9.34 -9.29 0.96
N GLN A 13 10.38 -10.03 1.35
CA GLN A 13 11.75 -9.72 0.94
C GLN A 13 11.95 -9.94 -0.56
N GLU A 14 11.49 -11.08 -1.10
CA GLU A 14 11.59 -11.41 -2.52
C GLU A 14 10.89 -10.38 -3.40
N ILE A 15 9.66 -9.97 -3.03
CA ILE A 15 8.96 -8.94 -3.80
C ILE A 15 9.59 -7.56 -3.65
N GLY A 16 10.14 -7.22 -2.49
CA GLY A 16 10.85 -5.95 -2.27
C GLY A 16 12.10 -5.84 -3.12
N ALA A 17 12.92 -6.89 -3.13
CA ALA A 17 14.05 -6.98 -4.04
C ALA A 17 13.57 -6.88 -5.49
N TYR A 18 12.61 -7.72 -5.92
CA TYR A 18 12.13 -7.68 -7.29
C TYR A 18 11.66 -6.28 -7.71
N ALA A 19 10.79 -5.63 -6.92
CA ALA A 19 10.23 -4.32 -7.24
C ALA A 19 11.30 -3.21 -7.38
N ALA A 20 12.36 -3.23 -6.57
CA ALA A 20 13.42 -2.22 -6.61
C ALA A 20 14.15 -2.13 -7.96
N GLY A 21 14.10 -3.18 -8.78
CA GLY A 21 14.66 -3.16 -10.14
C GLY A 21 13.74 -2.55 -11.21
N PHE A 22 12.49 -2.22 -10.89
CA PHE A 22 11.47 -1.79 -11.85
C PHE A 22 10.82 -0.44 -11.53
N VAL A 23 11.05 0.14 -10.35
CA VAL A 23 10.34 1.34 -9.90
C VAL A 23 11.30 2.44 -9.47
N ASP A 24 10.95 3.69 -9.76
CA ASP A 24 11.68 4.87 -9.29
C ASP A 24 11.38 5.18 -7.81
N LEU A 25 10.13 4.95 -7.39
CA LEU A 25 9.65 5.15 -6.02
C LEU A 25 8.91 3.91 -5.52
N LEU A 26 9.13 3.56 -4.25
CA LEU A 26 8.46 2.43 -3.59
C LEU A 26 7.77 2.89 -2.30
N ILE A 27 6.44 2.75 -2.28
CA ILE A 27 5.62 3.07 -1.10
C ILE A 27 5.16 1.76 -0.43
N CYS A 28 5.58 1.57 0.82
CA CYS A 28 5.32 0.40 1.64
C CYS A 28 4.33 0.75 2.76
N VAL A 29 3.22 0.01 2.88
CA VAL A 29 2.18 0.28 3.90
C VAL A 29 1.86 -0.96 4.73
N GLY A 30 1.91 -0.82 6.05
CA GLY A 30 1.59 -1.86 7.04
C GLY A 30 2.82 -2.35 7.82
N ALA A 31 2.59 -2.89 9.01
CA ALA A 31 3.65 -3.36 9.92
C ALA A 31 4.62 -4.39 9.30
N ARG A 32 4.14 -5.21 8.37
CA ARG A 32 4.95 -6.21 7.64
C ARG A 32 5.62 -5.67 6.38
N ALA A 33 5.31 -4.44 5.96
CA ALA A 33 5.90 -3.84 4.76
C ALA A 33 7.36 -3.42 4.96
N LYS A 34 7.83 -3.30 6.21
CA LYS A 34 9.25 -3.08 6.52
C LYS A 34 10.18 -4.11 5.86
N PHE A 35 9.74 -5.37 5.74
CA PHE A 35 10.54 -6.43 5.10
C PHE A 35 10.69 -6.21 3.58
N ILE A 36 9.69 -5.58 2.95
CA ILE A 36 9.77 -5.16 1.54
C ILE A 36 10.81 -4.05 1.42
N ALA A 37 10.66 -3.01 2.23
CA ALA A 37 11.54 -1.85 2.21
C ALA A 37 13.00 -2.18 2.53
N GLU A 38 13.25 -3.02 3.54
CA GLU A 38 14.59 -3.50 3.90
C GLU A 38 15.25 -4.23 2.73
N ALA A 39 14.52 -5.12 2.05
CA ALA A 39 15.06 -5.83 0.88
C ALA A 39 15.32 -4.89 -0.30
N ALA A 40 14.37 -3.99 -0.60
CA ALA A 40 14.48 -3.01 -1.67
C ALA A 40 15.66 -2.04 -1.45
N SER A 41 15.91 -1.62 -0.20
CA SER A 41 16.98 -0.68 0.16
C SER A 41 18.40 -1.15 -0.14
N LYS A 42 18.56 -2.44 -0.48
CA LYS A 42 19.84 -3.01 -0.92
C LYS A 42 20.09 -2.78 -2.41
N MET A 43 19.08 -2.36 -3.18
CA MET A 43 19.13 -2.26 -4.63
C MET A 43 18.62 -0.92 -5.19
N MET A 44 17.91 -0.12 -4.39
CA MET A 44 17.50 1.24 -4.76
C MET A 44 17.80 2.24 -3.63
N PRO A 45 17.92 3.55 -3.93
CA PRO A 45 18.20 4.58 -2.92
C PRO A 45 17.14 4.62 -1.83
N LYS A 46 17.57 4.81 -0.57
CA LYS A 46 16.66 4.78 0.59
C LYS A 46 15.67 5.94 0.58
N GLU A 47 16.09 7.08 0.05
CA GLU A 47 15.27 8.28 -0.15
C GLU A 47 14.08 8.05 -1.08
N ASN A 48 14.14 7.02 -1.93
CA ASN A 48 13.06 6.64 -2.85
C ASN A 48 12.12 5.57 -2.25
N ILE A 49 12.35 5.15 -1.00
CA ILE A 49 11.53 4.17 -0.30
C ILE A 49 10.82 4.84 0.87
N HIS A 50 9.48 4.84 0.83
CA HIS A 50 8.64 5.43 1.88
C HIS A 50 7.86 4.33 2.61
N ILE A 51 7.86 4.36 3.94
CA ILE A 51 7.19 3.35 4.78
C ILE A 51 6.14 4.04 5.66
N PHE A 52 4.94 3.46 5.71
CA PHE A 52 3.84 3.93 6.53
C PHE A 52 3.20 2.77 7.28
N GLU A 53 2.67 3.02 8.48
CA GLU A 53 1.95 2.00 9.24
C GLU A 53 0.55 1.76 8.68
N ILE A 54 -0.14 2.82 8.26
CA ILE A 54 -1.51 2.80 7.77
C ILE A 54 -1.66 3.54 6.44
N SER A 55 -2.69 3.18 5.67
CA SER A 55 -2.97 3.77 4.36
C SER A 55 -3.43 5.23 4.42
N ASP A 56 -3.93 5.69 5.57
CA ASP A 56 -4.32 7.09 5.75
C ASP A 56 -3.12 8.03 5.81
N ASP A 57 -1.98 7.59 6.34
CA ASP A 57 -0.75 8.41 6.31
C ASP A 57 -0.11 8.34 4.93
N ALA A 58 -0.11 7.15 4.33
CA ALA A 58 0.46 6.93 3.01
C ALA A 58 -0.24 7.76 1.92
N LYS A 59 -1.57 7.92 1.97
CA LYS A 59 -2.30 8.65 0.92
C LYS A 59 -1.91 10.13 0.86
N GLU A 60 -1.60 10.75 2.00
CA GLU A 60 -1.18 12.16 2.06
C GLU A 60 0.21 12.34 1.43
N ALA A 61 1.14 11.42 1.72
CA ALA A 61 2.47 11.43 1.11
C ALA A 61 2.42 11.10 -0.39
N VAL A 62 1.63 10.10 -0.80
CA VAL A 62 1.49 9.74 -2.23
C VAL A 62 0.98 10.94 -3.03
N ARG A 63 0.03 11.71 -2.50
CA ARG A 63 -0.51 12.89 -3.18
C ARG A 63 0.54 13.97 -3.45
N SER A 64 1.56 14.11 -2.59
CA SER A 64 2.64 15.09 -2.80
C SER A 64 3.79 14.56 -3.67
N LEU A 65 3.97 13.24 -3.74
CA LEU A 65 5.03 12.60 -4.54
C LEU A 65 4.67 12.44 -6.01
N VAL A 66 3.40 12.14 -6.29
CA VAL A 66 2.92 11.84 -7.65
C VAL A 66 2.93 13.07 -8.53
N LYS A 67 3.40 12.89 -9.76
CA LYS A 67 3.46 13.91 -10.80
C LYS A 67 2.59 13.52 -12.00
N PRO A 68 2.19 14.50 -12.83
CA PRO A 68 1.54 14.20 -14.10
C PRO A 68 2.41 13.24 -14.94
N ARG A 69 1.77 12.25 -15.55
CA ARG A 69 2.38 11.21 -16.40
C ARG A 69 3.11 10.10 -15.65
N ASP A 70 3.03 10.04 -14.32
CA ASP A 70 3.49 8.88 -13.57
C ASP A 70 2.59 7.66 -13.82
N LEU A 71 3.20 6.47 -13.86
CA LEU A 71 2.50 5.19 -13.85
C LEU A 71 2.55 4.60 -12.44
N ILE A 72 1.39 4.35 -11.84
CA ILE A 72 1.29 3.91 -10.45
C ILE A 72 0.63 2.54 -10.38
N LEU A 73 1.32 1.57 -9.79
CA LEU A 73 0.77 0.27 -9.42
C LEU A 73 0.43 0.26 -7.93
N VAL A 74 -0.85 0.04 -7.60
CA VAL A 74 -1.29 -0.12 -6.21
C VAL A 74 -1.69 -1.57 -5.95
N LYS A 75 -1.06 -2.19 -4.95
CA LYS A 75 -1.36 -3.58 -4.55
C LYS A 75 -1.35 -3.72 -3.04
N GLY A 76 -2.34 -4.40 -2.49
CA GLY A 76 -2.40 -4.71 -1.06
C GLY A 76 -3.50 -5.69 -0.70
N SER A 77 -3.36 -6.30 0.48
CA SER A 77 -4.43 -7.11 1.06
C SER A 77 -5.58 -6.19 1.50
N GLN A 78 -6.81 -6.70 1.48
CA GLN A 78 -8.02 -5.90 1.75
C GLN A 78 -7.98 -5.17 3.10
N GLY A 79 -7.40 -5.79 4.14
CA GLY A 79 -7.26 -5.18 5.46
C GLY A 79 -6.38 -3.93 5.51
N ILE A 80 -5.52 -3.70 4.52
CA ILE A 80 -4.65 -2.51 4.45
C ILE A 80 -5.39 -1.30 3.88
N ARG A 81 -6.53 -1.51 3.21
CA ARG A 81 -7.39 -0.45 2.68
C ARG A 81 -6.70 0.43 1.62
N MET A 82 -5.93 -0.17 0.71
CA MET A 82 -5.17 0.55 -0.31
C MET A 82 -6.06 1.35 -1.30
N GLU A 83 -7.34 1.01 -1.41
CA GLU A 83 -8.30 1.80 -2.19
C GLU A 83 -8.40 3.25 -1.71
N LYS A 84 -8.07 3.54 -0.44
CA LYS A 84 -7.98 4.89 0.09
C LYS A 84 -6.92 5.74 -0.62
N ILE A 85 -5.80 5.13 -1.00
CA ILE A 85 -4.74 5.81 -1.76
C ILE A 85 -5.20 6.07 -3.19
N VAL A 86 -5.83 5.07 -3.83
CA VAL A 86 -6.34 5.24 -5.20
C VAL A 86 -7.42 6.34 -5.26
N ALA A 87 -8.26 6.45 -4.23
CA ALA A 87 -9.29 7.48 -4.15
C ALA A 87 -8.73 8.91 -4.20
N THR A 88 -7.54 9.17 -3.62
CA THR A 88 -6.92 10.51 -3.66
C THR A 88 -6.30 10.85 -5.01
N LEU A 89 -6.14 9.85 -5.89
CA LEU A 89 -5.55 9.98 -7.22
C LEU A 89 -6.61 10.10 -8.33
N LEU A 90 -7.90 9.93 -8.02
CA LEU A 90 -8.97 10.11 -8.99
C LEU A 90 -9.07 11.57 -9.42
N ALA A 91 -9.11 11.81 -10.72
CA ALA A 91 -9.35 13.14 -11.28
C ALA A 91 -10.71 13.72 -10.85
N ASP A 92 -11.72 12.85 -10.77
CA ASP A 92 -13.03 13.17 -10.22
C ASP A 92 -13.41 12.15 -9.12
N PRO A 93 -13.38 12.56 -7.84
CA PRO A 93 -13.75 11.71 -6.71
C PRO A 93 -15.19 11.17 -6.76
N SER A 94 -16.11 11.80 -7.50
CA SER A 94 -17.51 11.35 -7.60
C SER A 94 -17.63 9.96 -8.22
N HIS A 95 -16.67 9.57 -9.06
CA HIS A 95 -16.61 8.25 -9.71
C HIS A 95 -16.04 7.15 -8.82
N ALA A 96 -15.65 7.44 -7.57
CA ALA A 96 -15.04 6.45 -6.68
C ALA A 96 -15.89 5.18 -6.55
N SER A 97 -17.22 5.31 -6.44
CA SER A 97 -18.15 4.18 -6.32
C SER A 97 -18.16 3.23 -7.51
N GLN A 98 -17.80 3.71 -8.70
CA GLN A 98 -17.78 2.96 -9.95
C GLN A 98 -16.39 2.38 -10.26
N LEU A 99 -15.34 3.13 -9.92
CA LEU A 99 -13.96 2.79 -10.31
C LEU A 99 -13.19 2.01 -9.25
N LEU A 100 -13.54 2.18 -7.97
CA LEU A 100 -12.80 1.58 -6.87
C LEU A 100 -13.47 0.31 -6.37
N ALA A 101 -12.63 -0.64 -5.96
CA ALA A 101 -13.11 -1.78 -5.21
C ALA A 101 -13.70 -1.35 -3.85
N ARG A 102 -14.60 -2.18 -3.31
CA ARG A 102 -15.07 -2.10 -1.92
C ARG A 102 -15.75 -0.78 -1.54
N GLN A 103 -16.68 -0.29 -2.36
CA GLN A 103 -17.38 0.99 -2.10
C GLN A 103 -18.75 0.83 -1.42
N SER A 104 -19.03 -0.32 -0.80
CA SER A 104 -20.30 -0.52 -0.09
C SER A 104 -20.37 0.35 1.16
N LYS A 105 -21.57 0.82 1.52
CA LYS A 105 -21.80 1.66 2.72
C LYS A 105 -21.16 1.04 3.98
N LYS A 106 -21.32 -0.27 4.18
CA LYS A 106 -20.72 -0.99 5.33
C LYS A 106 -19.19 -0.94 5.31
N TRP A 107 -18.55 -1.07 4.14
CA TRP A 107 -17.10 -1.01 4.03
C TRP A 107 -16.55 0.40 4.34
N LEU A 108 -17.24 1.42 3.85
CA LEU A 108 -16.92 2.82 4.12
C LEU A 108 -17.25 3.23 5.55
N ALA A 109 -18.20 2.59 6.24
CA ALA A 109 -18.45 2.86 7.65
C ALA A 109 -17.29 2.39 8.56
N ASN A 110 -16.53 1.38 8.14
CA ASN A 110 -15.35 0.87 8.87
C ASN A 110 -14.09 1.73 8.65
N LEU A 111 -14.23 3.05 8.46
CA LEU A 111 -13.11 3.96 8.23
C LEU A 111 -12.35 4.32 9.51
N SER A 112 -12.91 4.03 10.69
CA SER A 112 -12.43 4.51 12.00
C SER A 112 -11.64 3.50 12.85
N SER A 113 -11.42 2.25 12.39
CA SER A 113 -10.70 1.25 13.18
C SER A 113 -9.44 0.75 12.47
N GLY A 114 -8.33 1.46 12.67
CA GLY A 114 -6.97 0.98 12.43
C GLY A 114 -6.54 -0.20 13.34
N SER A 115 -7.47 -1.02 13.82
CA SER A 115 -7.16 -2.21 14.61
C SER A 115 -7.06 -3.42 13.69
N MET A 116 -5.86 -3.67 13.20
CA MET A 116 -5.48 -5.03 12.77
C MET A 116 -5.35 -5.90 14.02
N ALA A 117 -6.47 -6.41 14.54
CA ALA A 117 -6.42 -7.62 15.36
C ALA A 117 -6.23 -8.82 14.42
N PRO A 118 -5.22 -9.68 14.62
CA PRO A 118 -5.13 -10.93 13.87
C PRO A 118 -6.32 -11.80 14.25
N LYS A 119 -7.13 -12.18 13.27
CA LYS A 119 -8.00 -13.35 13.42
C LYS A 119 -7.09 -14.57 13.31
N ASN A 120 -6.54 -14.99 14.45
CA ASN A 120 -5.98 -16.33 14.57
C ASN A 120 -7.15 -17.31 14.53
N SER A 121 -7.15 -18.17 13.52
CA SER A 121 -7.78 -19.49 13.53
C SER A 121 -6.67 -20.53 13.52
#